data_AF-B9L8Q8-F1
#
_entry.id   AF-B9L8Q8-F1
#
_cell.length_a   1.000
_cell.length_b   1.000
_cell.length_c   1.000
_cell.angle_alpha   90.00
_cell.angle_beta   90.00
_cell.angle_gamma   90.00
#
_symmetry.space_group_name_H-M   'P 1'
#
loop_
_entity.id
_entity.type
_entity.pdbx_description
1 polymer ?
#
loop_
_entity_poly.entity_id
_entity_poly.type
_entity_poly.pdbx_seq_one_letter_code
_entity_poly.pdbx_strand_id
1 'polypeptide(L)'
;MKKLLFFTAVLFIITGCTQEQQNKIGRSIQNYTGVNGVVDIYSGGKLVMRFLKVDKLTTAHGTDDNQPRPYRYAYGYLDKNFNYKIDPDEKKKLYFEVTNYETYVFYENPVQ
;
A
#
# COMPACT_ATOMS: atom_id res chain seq x y z
N MET A 1 9.02 -18.31 40.66
CA MET A 1 8.74 -16.90 41.03
C MET A 1 9.31 -15.89 40.03
N LYS A 2 10.61 -15.92 39.67
CA LYS A 2 11.19 -15.01 38.65
C LYS A 2 10.49 -15.03 37.27
N LYS A 3 10.10 -16.22 36.78
CA LYS A 3 9.32 -16.36 35.53
C LYS A 3 7.92 -15.75 35.61
N LEU A 4 7.30 -15.78 36.79
CA LEU A 4 5.96 -15.22 37.03
C LEU A 4 6.04 -13.68 37.04
N LEU A 5 7.05 -13.12 37.71
CA LEU A 5 7.35 -11.68 37.74
C LEU A 5 7.63 -11.09 36.35
N PHE A 6 8.32 -11.85 35.48
CA PHE A 6 8.58 -11.44 34.10
C PHE A 6 7.29 -11.41 33.26
N PHE A 7 6.40 -12.39 33.45
CA PHE A 7 5.11 -12.45 32.76
C PHE A 7 4.19 -11.30 33.16
N THR A 8 4.16 -10.96 34.46
CA THR A 8 3.38 -9.82 34.97
C THR A 8 3.93 -8.48 34.45
N ALA A 9 5.26 -8.33 34.36
CA ALA A 9 5.89 -7.12 33.83
C ALA A 9 5.59 -6.89 32.34
N VAL A 10 5.58 -7.96 31.52
CA VAL A 10 5.18 -7.89 30.11
C VAL A 10 3.71 -7.49 29.98
N LEU A 11 2.83 -8.00 30.85
CA LEU A 11 1.40 -7.69 30.83
C LEU A 11 1.09 -6.20 31.10
N PHE A 12 1.87 -5.53 31.96
CA PHE A 12 1.70 -4.09 32.20
C PHE A 12 2.12 -3.22 31.00
N ILE A 13 3.11 -3.65 30.22
CA ILE A 13 3.61 -2.91 29.04
C ILE A 13 2.56 -2.87 27.91
N ILE A 14 1.73 -3.91 27.79
CA ILE A 14 0.69 -4.01 26.74
C ILE A 14 -0.55 -3.14 27.04
N THR A 15 -0.78 -2.77 28.30
CA THR A 15 -1.96 -1.96 28.72
C THR A 15 -1.80 -0.46 28.48
N GLY A 16 -0.58 0.02 28.21
CA GLY A 16 -0.28 1.45 27.97
C GLY A 16 -0.26 1.87 26.51
N CYS A 17 -0.45 0.93 25.56
CA CYS A 17 -0.44 1.27 24.14
C CYS A 17 -1.80 1.81 23.73
N THR A 18 -1.93 3.12 23.52
CA THR A 18 -3.17 3.72 22.99
C THR A 18 -3.50 3.12 21.63
N GLN A 19 -4.78 3.17 21.23
CA GLN A 19 -5.20 2.72 19.89
C GLN A 19 -4.39 3.42 18.78
N GLU A 20 -4.06 4.71 18.97
CA GLU A 20 -3.22 5.46 18.04
C GLU A 20 -1.79 4.91 17.95
N GLN A 21 -1.21 4.50 19.09
CA GLN A 21 0.14 3.94 19.15
C GLN A 21 0.19 2.54 18.53
N GLN A 22 -0.84 1.72 18.75
CA GLN A 22 -1.02 0.42 18.08
C GLN A 22 -1.16 0.60 16.56
N ASN A 23 -1.93 1.59 16.10
CA ASN A 23 -2.08 1.91 14.68
C ASN A 23 -0.76 2.38 14.04
N LYS A 24 0.05 3.17 14.75
CA LYS A 24 1.38 3.58 14.30
C LYS A 24 2.30 2.38 14.13
N ILE A 25 2.29 1.43 15.08
CA ILE A 25 3.08 0.20 15.00
C ILE A 25 2.63 -0.64 13.79
N GLY A 26 1.33 -0.86 13.62
CA GLY A 26 0.78 -1.62 12.48
C GLY A 26 1.20 -1.03 11.13
N ARG A 27 1.09 0.29 10.95
CA ARG A 27 1.55 0.98 9.73
C ARG A 27 3.05 0.88 9.53
N SER A 28 3.83 0.94 10.61
CA SER A 28 5.30 0.81 10.53
C SER A 28 5.70 -0.58 10.05
N ILE A 29 5.02 -1.63 10.52
CA ILE A 29 5.22 -3.00 10.05
C ILE A 29 4.83 -3.11 8.57
N GLN A 30 3.66 -2.62 8.16
CA GLN A 30 3.22 -2.65 6.77
C GLN A 30 4.17 -1.91 5.82
N ASN A 31 4.69 -0.75 6.22
CA ASN A 31 5.69 -0.02 5.45
C ASN A 31 7.00 -0.80 5.28
N TYR A 32 7.34 -1.67 6.25
CA TYR A 32 8.54 -2.50 6.22
C TYR A 32 8.35 -3.80 5.43
N THR A 33 7.23 -4.49 5.62
CA THR A 33 6.92 -5.76 4.93
C THR A 33 6.39 -5.57 3.52
N GLY A 34 6.07 -4.33 3.15
CA GLY A 34 5.34 -4.00 1.94
C GLY A 34 3.84 -4.24 2.10
N VAL A 35 3.07 -3.56 1.26
CA VAL A 35 1.61 -3.74 1.17
C VAL A 35 1.35 -4.65 -0.03
N ASN A 36 0.47 -5.64 0.11
CA ASN A 36 -0.02 -6.41 -1.03
C ASN A 36 -1.03 -5.59 -1.84
N GLY A 37 -0.65 -4.38 -2.22
CA GLY A 37 -1.58 -3.38 -2.72
C GLY A 37 -1.95 -3.58 -4.18
N VAL A 38 -3.17 -3.17 -4.51
CA VAL A 38 -3.77 -3.16 -5.84
C VAL A 38 -4.21 -1.74 -6.17
N VAL A 39 -3.85 -1.27 -7.36
CA VAL A 39 -4.36 -0.01 -7.91
C VAL A 39 -5.22 -0.31 -9.12
N ASP A 40 -6.50 0.01 -9.01
CA ASP A 40 -7.47 -0.07 -10.10
C ASP A 40 -7.72 1.33 -10.65
N ILE A 41 -7.61 1.48 -11.97
CA ILE A 41 -7.83 2.74 -12.68
C ILE A 41 -9.09 2.59 -13.54
N TYR A 42 -10.03 3.50 -13.37
CA TYR A 42 -11.32 3.53 -14.05
C TYR A 42 -11.40 4.72 -14.98
N SER A 43 -11.94 4.48 -16.18
CA SER A 43 -12.29 5.53 -17.14
C SER A 43 -13.62 5.19 -17.80
N GLY A 44 -14.51 6.17 -17.93
CA GLY A 44 -15.86 5.95 -18.49
C GLY A 44 -16.68 4.88 -17.77
N GLY A 45 -16.47 4.69 -16.46
CA GLY A 45 -17.16 3.69 -15.64
C GLY A 45 -16.65 2.24 -15.81
N LYS A 46 -15.52 2.03 -16.49
CA LYS A 46 -14.92 0.71 -16.69
C LYS A 46 -13.52 0.66 -16.10
N LEU A 47 -13.15 -0.49 -15.55
CA LEU A 47 -11.77 -0.78 -15.16
C LEU A 47 -10.91 -0.88 -16.44
N VAL A 48 -9.92 0.00 -16.57
CA VAL A 48 -9.03 0.05 -17.75
C VAL A 48 -7.64 -0.50 -17.47
N MET A 49 -7.17 -0.40 -16.23
CA MET A 49 -5.87 -0.93 -15.81
C MET A 49 -5.93 -1.38 -14.35
N ARG A 50 -5.17 -2.44 -14.04
CA ARG A 50 -4.93 -2.92 -12.67
C ARG A 50 -3.45 -3.16 -12.47
N PHE A 51 -2.91 -2.68 -11.36
CA PHE A 51 -1.55 -2.94 -10.94
C PHE A 51 -1.51 -3.66 -9.60
N LEU A 52 -0.77 -4.76 -9.52
CA LEU A 52 -0.59 -5.59 -8.32
C LEU A 52 0.76 -5.30 -7.64
N LYS A 53 0.89 -5.71 -6.37
CA LYS A 53 2.07 -5.51 -5.52
C LYS A 53 2.54 -4.05 -5.52
N VAL A 54 1.58 -3.14 -5.44
CA VAL A 54 1.84 -1.71 -5.31
C VAL A 54 2.08 -1.40 -3.83
N ASP A 55 3.30 -0.98 -3.51
CA ASP A 55 3.70 -0.70 -2.12
C ASP A 55 3.09 0.60 -1.59
N LYS A 56 3.11 1.66 -2.42
CA LYS A 56 2.59 2.99 -2.08
C LYS A 56 2.28 3.81 -3.33
N LEU A 57 1.25 4.65 -3.26
CA LEU A 57 1.02 5.74 -4.22
C LEU A 57 1.66 7.02 -3.68
N THR A 58 2.51 7.65 -4.48
CA THR A 58 3.27 8.84 -4.07
C THR A 58 2.87 10.06 -4.88
N THR A 59 2.74 11.20 -4.21
CA THR A 59 2.60 12.51 -4.87
C THR A 59 3.98 12.99 -5.32
N ALA A 60 4.17 13.21 -6.62
CA ALA A 60 5.38 13.86 -7.11
C ALA A 60 5.41 15.33 -6.68
N HIS A 61 6.60 15.85 -6.41
CA HIS A 61 6.83 17.27 -6.13
C HIS A 61 7.77 17.83 -7.18
N GLY A 62 7.56 19.09 -7.58
CA GLY A 62 8.45 19.75 -8.52
C GLY A 62 9.83 20.00 -7.93
N THR A 63 10.88 19.84 -8.74
CA THR A 63 12.27 20.02 -8.32
C THR A 63 12.56 21.45 -7.85
N ASP A 64 12.01 22.44 -8.56
CA ASP A 64 12.33 23.86 -8.33
C ASP A 64 11.34 24.56 -7.39
N ASP A 65 10.05 24.21 -7.50
CA ASP A 65 8.94 24.87 -6.79
C ASP A 65 8.47 24.12 -5.54
N ASN A 66 8.93 22.87 -5.37
CA ASN A 66 8.49 21.90 -4.36
C ASN A 66 6.95 21.76 -4.28
N GLN A 67 6.23 22.10 -5.36
CA GLN A 67 4.78 22.04 -5.40
C GLN A 67 4.32 20.62 -5.75
N PRO A 68 3.23 20.14 -5.13
CA PRO A 68 2.67 18.84 -5.45
C PRO A 68 2.14 18.83 -6.89
N ARG A 69 2.53 17.80 -7.65
CA ARG A 69 2.04 17.59 -9.02
C ARG A 69 0.64 16.96 -9.00
N PRO A 70 -0.21 17.24 -10.00
CA PRO A 70 -1.59 16.75 -10.07
C PRO A 70 -1.68 15.29 -10.55
N TYR A 71 -0.77 14.44 -10.09
CA TYR A 71 -0.77 13.01 -10.33
C TYR A 71 -0.19 12.25 -9.14
N ARG A 72 -0.41 10.95 -9.13
CA ARG A 72 0.26 9.98 -8.25
C ARG A 72 1.05 9.02 -9.10
N TYR A 73 2.19 8.59 -8.59
CA TYR A 73 3.01 7.58 -9.25
C TYR A 73 3.30 6.41 -8.31
N ALA A 74 3.52 5.25 -8.90
CA ALA A 74 3.96 4.06 -8.19
C ALA A 74 4.62 3.06 -9.14
N TYR A 75 5.03 1.94 -8.55
CA TYR A 75 5.53 0.78 -9.27
C TYR A 75 4.66 -0.44 -8.93
N GLY A 76 4.31 -1.24 -9.94
CA GLY A 76 3.51 -2.45 -9.77
C GLY A 76 3.60 -3.38 -10.98
N TYR A 77 2.93 -4.52 -10.91
CA TYR A 77 2.84 -5.48 -12.02
C TYR A 77 1.48 -5.32 -12.68
N LEU A 78 1.44 -5.16 -14.00
CA LEU A 78 0.20 -5.02 -14.74
C LEU A 78 -0.52 -6.37 -14.77
N ASP A 79 -1.74 -6.39 -14.24
CA ASP A 79 -2.69 -7.51 -14.35
C ASP A 79 -3.57 -7.26 -15.57
N LYS A 80 -3.25 -7.92 -16.69
CA LYS A 80 -3.84 -7.67 -18.01
C LYS A 80 -5.23 -8.27 -18.14
N ASN A 81 -5.54 -9.32 -17.40
CA ASN A 81 -6.80 -10.05 -17.48
C ASN A 81 -7.69 -9.85 -16.23
N PHE A 82 -7.24 -9.01 -15.29
CA PHE A 82 -7.93 -8.64 -14.06
C PHE A 82 -8.20 -9.82 -13.12
N ASN A 83 -7.30 -10.80 -13.08
CA ASN A 83 -7.43 -12.04 -12.29
C ASN A 83 -6.79 -11.99 -10.88
N TYR A 84 -6.22 -10.85 -10.48
CA TYR A 84 -5.49 -10.63 -9.21
C TYR A 84 -4.19 -11.41 -9.05
N LYS A 85 -3.64 -11.97 -10.12
CA LYS A 85 -2.40 -12.75 -10.13
C LYS A 85 -1.40 -12.13 -11.10
N ILE A 86 -0.12 -12.34 -10.82
CA ILE A 86 0.95 -11.96 -11.75
C ILE A 86 1.18 -13.15 -12.67
N ASP A 87 0.70 -13.06 -13.90
CA ASP A 87 0.86 -14.11 -14.90
C ASP A 87 2.32 -14.19 -15.41
N PRO A 88 2.73 -15.32 -16.04
CA PRO A 88 4.12 -15.52 -16.44
C PRO A 88 4.68 -14.44 -17.38
N ASP A 89 3.84 -13.80 -18.18
CA ASP A 89 4.16 -12.72 -19.11
C ASP A 89 3.97 -11.30 -18.51
N GLU A 90 3.69 -11.20 -17.22
CA GLU A 90 3.45 -9.95 -16.46
C GLU A 90 4.55 -9.65 -15.44
N LYS A 91 5.65 -10.41 -15.45
CA LYS A 91 6.73 -10.35 -14.44
C LYS A 91 7.54 -9.04 -14.41
N LYS A 92 7.26 -8.07 -15.28
CA LYS A 92 7.97 -6.79 -15.30
C LYS A 92 7.26 -5.82 -14.35
N LYS A 93 7.97 -5.36 -13.32
CA LYS A 93 7.52 -4.23 -12.50
C LYS A 93 7.56 -2.96 -13.36
N LEU A 94 6.42 -2.30 -13.51
CA LEU A 94 6.23 -1.11 -14.31
C LEU A 94 6.10 0.12 -13.43
N TYR A 95 6.67 1.23 -13.87
CA TYR A 95 6.31 2.55 -13.41
C TYR A 95 4.99 2.95 -14.04
N PHE A 96 4.09 3.55 -13.26
CA PHE A 96 2.88 4.16 -13.78
C PHE A 96 2.55 5.46 -13.04
N GLU A 97 1.84 6.34 -13.74
CA GLU A 97 1.26 7.55 -13.21
C GLU A 97 -0.25 7.52 -13.42
N VAL A 98 -1.00 8.01 -12.44
CA VAL A 98 -2.42 8.28 -12.55
C VAL A 98 -2.67 9.73 -12.18
N THR A 99 -3.32 10.47 -13.07
CA THR A 99 -3.67 11.87 -12.83
C THR A 99 -4.80 11.97 -11.81
N ASN A 100 -4.85 13.08 -11.07
CA ASN A 100 -5.94 13.37 -10.14
C ASN A 100 -7.32 13.54 -10.82
N TYR A 101 -7.36 13.61 -12.15
CA TYR A 101 -8.60 13.72 -12.93
C TYR A 101 -9.21 12.37 -13.29
N GLU A 102 -8.48 11.26 -13.12
CA GLU A 102 -8.99 9.91 -13.34
C GLU A 102 -9.49 9.30 -12.04
N THR A 103 -10.45 8.38 -12.14
CA THR A 103 -10.93 7.63 -10.98
C THR A 103 -10.00 6.45 -10.72
N TYR A 104 -9.43 6.34 -9.53
CA TYR A 104 -8.64 5.18 -9.15
C TYR A 104 -8.89 4.78 -7.69
N VAL A 105 -8.64 3.51 -7.37
CA VAL A 105 -8.75 2.97 -6.02
C VAL A 105 -7.47 2.24 -5.67
N PHE A 106 -6.88 2.58 -4.52
CA PHE A 106 -5.76 1.85 -3.94
C PHE A 106 -6.24 1.06 -2.72
N TYR A 107 -6.09 -0.26 -2.76
CA TYR A 107 -6.63 -1.18 -1.76
C TYR A 107 -5.72 -2.40 -1.58
N GLU A 108 -5.97 -3.20 -0.55
CA GLU A 108 -5.26 -4.48 -0.35
C GLU A 108 -5.84 -5.55 -1.29
N ASN A 109 -4.97 -6.38 -1.88
CA ASN A 109 -5.40 -7.46 -2.77
C ASN A 109 -6.37 -8.41 -2.03
N PRO A 110 -7.63 -8.55 -2.50
CA PRO A 110 -8.65 -9.36 -1.83
C PRO A 110 -8.46 -10.86 -2.07
N VAL A 111 -7.62 -11.24 -3.03
CA VAL A 111 -7.30 -12.63 -3.35
C VAL A 111 -5.86 -12.86 -2.93
N GLN A 112 -5.66 -13.48 -1.76
CA GLN A 112 -4.35 -13.91 -1.28
C GLN A 112 -3.86 -15.13 -2.04
#